data_AF-Q71UR4-F1
#
_entry.id   AF-Q71UR4-F1
#
_cell.length_a   1.000
_cell.length_b   1.000
_cell.length_c   1.000
_cell.angle_alpha   90.00
_cell.angle_beta   90.00
_cell.angle_gamma   90.00
#
_symmetry.space_group_name_H-M   'P 1'
#
loop_
_entity.id
_entity.type
_entity.pdbx_description
1 polymer ?
#
loop_
_entity_poly.entity_id
_entity_poly.type
_entity_poly.pdbx_seq_one_letter_code
_entity_poly.pdbx_strand_id
1 'polypeptide(L)' 'KFIKELRVIESGPHCENSEIIVKLTNGNEVCLNPKEKWVQKVVQVFVKRAEKQDP' A
#
# COMPACT_ATOMS: atom_id res chain seq x y z
N LYS A 1 12.66 -9.07 -0.67
CA LYS A 1 11.50 -8.19 -0.33
C LYS A 1 11.47 -7.09 -1.40
N PHE A 2 10.51 -7.11 -2.32
CA PHE A 2 10.55 -6.26 -3.53
C PHE A 2 9.87 -4.90 -3.38
N ILE A 3 8.98 -4.76 -2.38
CA ILE A 3 8.32 -3.49 -2.05
C ILE A 3 9.15 -2.79 -0.98
N LYS A 4 9.61 -1.58 -1.31
CA LYS A 4 10.35 -0.67 -0.43
C LYS A 4 9.40 0.17 0.43
N GLU A 5 8.33 0.67 -0.17
CA GLU A 5 7.37 1.59 0.46
C GLU A 5 5.95 1.27 -0.02
N LEU A 6 4.96 1.47 0.84
CA LEU A 6 3.54 1.35 0.52
C LEU A 6 2.82 2.61 0.98
N ARG A 7 2.09 3.24 0.07
CA ARG A 7 1.27 4.43 0.30
C ARG A 7 -0.19 4.09 0.02
N VAL A 8 -1.07 4.59 0.87
CA VAL A 8 -2.52 4.50 0.71
C VAL A 8 -3.05 5.92 0.57
N ILE A 9 -3.77 6.18 -0.51
CA ILE A 9 -4.50 7.43 -0.71
C ILE A 9 -5.96 7.08 -0.51
N GLU A 10 -6.59 7.63 0.52
CA GLU A 10 -8.00 7.39 0.78
C GLU A 10 -8.89 8.13 -0.22
N SER A 11 -10.07 7.57 -0.45
CA SER A 11 -11.12 8.24 -1.20
C SER A 11 -11.44 9.61 -0.58
N GLY A 12 -11.63 10.62 -1.42
CA GLY A 12 -11.95 11.98 -1.01
C GLY A 12 -13.03 12.62 -1.90
N PRO A 13 -13.39 13.90 -1.62
CA PRO A 13 -14.45 14.61 -2.34
C PRO A 13 -14.20 14.78 -3.84
N HIS A 14 -12.95 14.60 -4.29
CA HIS A 14 -12.56 14.69 -5.70
C HIS A 14 -12.30 13.33 -6.36
N CYS A 15 -12.05 12.27 -5.57
CA CYS A 15 -11.74 10.92 -6.04
C CYS A 15 -12.45 9.90 -5.14
N GLU A 16 -13.46 9.22 -5.67
CA GLU A 16 -14.25 8.23 -4.92
C GLU A 16 -13.47 6.94 -4.61
N ASN A 17 -12.37 6.69 -5.30
CA ASN A 17 -11.60 5.45 -5.19
C ASN A 17 -10.40 5.64 -4.28
N SER A 18 -10.20 4.70 -3.35
CA SER A 18 -8.92 4.58 -2.65
C SER A 18 -7.87 3.99 -3.58
N GLU A 19 -6.65 4.54 -3.52
CA GLU A 19 -5.53 4.09 -4.33
C GLU A 19 -4.44 3.48 -3.43
N ILE A 20 -3.85 2.38 -3.89
CA ILE A 20 -2.72 1.75 -3.22
C ILE A 20 -1.52 1.85 -4.16
N ILE A 21 -0.49 2.57 -3.75
CA ILE A 21 0.72 2.78 -4.55
C ILE A 21 1.89 2.16 -3.83
N VAL A 22 2.63 1.30 -4.52
CA VAL A 22 3.86 0.69 -3.99
C VAL A 22 5.08 1.21 -4.74
N LYS A 23 6.14 1.49 -3.99
CA LYS A 23 7.47 1.73 -4.55
C LYS A 23 8.28 0.46 -4.45
N LEU A 24 8.70 -0.05 -5.60
CA LEU A 24 9.55 -1.22 -5.70
C LEU A 24 11.01 -0.86 -5.37
N THR A 25 11.81 -1.86 -5.00
CA THR A 25 13.23 -1.67 -4.67
C THR A 25 14.06 -1.16 -5.85
N ASN A 26 13.60 -1.40 -7.09
CA ASN A 26 14.20 -0.86 -8.30
C ASN A 26 13.79 0.61 -8.58
N GLY A 27 12.99 1.23 -7.71
CA GLY A 27 12.56 2.62 -7.83
C GLY A 27 11.21 2.82 -8.54
N ASN A 28 10.70 1.81 -9.24
CA ASN A 28 9.43 1.92 -9.96
C ASN A 28 8.24 2.05 -9.00
N GLU A 29 7.27 2.86 -9.40
CA GLU A 29 6.01 3.02 -8.69
C GLU A 29 4.89 2.30 -9.45
N VAL A 30 4.07 1.55 -8.72
CA VAL A 30 2.99 0.75 -9.30
C VAL A 30 1.72 0.95 -8.48
N CYS A 31 0.63 1.31 -9.15
CA CYS A 31 -0.70 1.30 -8.56
C CYS A 31 -1.25 -0.14 -8.51
N LEU A 32 -1.77 -0.53 -7.35
CA LEU A 32 -2.36 -1.83 -7.10
C LEU A 32 -3.88 -1.69 -6.97
N ASN A 33 -4.61 -2.69 -7.43
CA ASN A 33 -6.06 -2.73 -7.30
C ASN A 33 -6.47 -3.11 -5.84
N PRO A 34 -7.12 -2.23 -5.07
CA PRO A 34 -7.51 -2.51 -3.69
C PRO A 34 -8.56 -3.63 -3.54
N LYS A 35 -9.28 -3.97 -4.63
CA LYS A 35 -10.29 -5.03 -4.63
C LYS A 35 -9.67 -6.43 -4.71
N GLU A 36 -8.39 -6.54 -5.03
CA GLU A 36 -7.69 -7.82 -5.12
C GLU A 36 -7.31 -8.35 -3.73
N LYS A 37 -7.64 -9.62 -3.46
CA LYS A 37 -7.37 -10.26 -2.15
C LYS A 37 -5.88 -10.26 -1.78
N TRP A 38 -4.99 -10.41 -2.76
CA TRP A 38 -3.55 -10.42 -2.50
C TRP A 38 -3.03 -9.03 -2.12
N VAL A 39 -3.60 -7.96 -2.69
CA VAL A 39 -3.25 -6.57 -2.36
C VAL A 39 -3.64 -6.25 -0.91
N GLN A 40 -4.84 -6.67 -0.49
CA GLN A 40 -5.30 -6.50 0.90
C GLN A 40 -4.36 -7.20 1.90
N LYS A 41 -3.89 -8.42 1.57
CA LYS A 41 -2.90 -9.13 2.40
C LYS A 41 -1.57 -8.38 2.49
N VAL A 42 -1.10 -7.79 1.39
CA VAL A 42 0.12 -6.98 1.40
C VAL A 42 -0.04 -5.78 2.33
N VAL A 43 -1.14 -5.02 2.24
CA VAL A 43 -1.41 -3.88 3.13
C VAL A 43 -1.38 -4.32 4.60
N GLN A 44 -2.08 -5.39 4.97
CA GLN A 44 -2.09 -5.92 6.34
C GLN A 44 -0.69 -6.25 6.87
N VAL A 45 0.18 -6.81 6.02
CA VAL A 45 1.57 -7.11 6.39
C VAL A 45 2.38 -5.84 6.64
N PHE A 46 2.11 -4.76 5.90
CA PHE A 46 2.76 -3.46 6.12
C PHE A 46 2.26 -2.77 7.39
N VAL A 47 0.95 -2.77 7.65
CA VAL A 47 0.36 -2.24 8.90
C VAL A 47 0.97 -2.95 10.12
N LYS A 48 0.96 -4.29 10.14
CA LYS A 48 1.56 -5.09 11.23
C LYS A 48 3.06 -4.85 11.44
N ARG A 49 3.77 -4.36 10.41
CA ARG A 49 5.20 -4.02 10.53
C ARG A 49 5.38 -2.62 11.09
N ALA A 50 4.50 -1.67 10.75
CA ALA A 50 4.51 -0.33 11.30
C ALA A 50 4.19 -0.35 12.80
N GLU A 51 3.14 -1.08 13.20
CA GLU A 51 2.76 -1.26 14.61
C GLU A 51 3.87 -1.85 15.49
N LYS A 52 4.74 -2.69 14.91
CA LYS A 52 5.89 -3.29 15.63
C LYS A 52 7.13 -2.40 15.67
N GLN A 53 7.15 -1.32 14.88
CA GLN A 53 8.26 -0.36 14.83
C GLN A 53 8.01 0.85 15.73
N ASP A 54 6.78 1.06 16.20
CA ASP A 54 6.46 1.95 17.32
C ASP A 54 6.74 1.21 18.65
N PRO A 55 7.76 1.61 19.44
CA PRO A 55 7.97 1.09 20.79
C PRO A 55 6.94 1.60 21.82
#